data_AF-A0A662RRQ0-F1
#
_entry.id   AF-A0A662RRQ0-F1
#
_cell.length_a   1.000
_cell.length_b   1.000
_cell.length_c   1.000
_cell.angle_alpha   90.00
_cell.angle_beta   90.00
_cell.angle_gamma   90.00
#
_symmetry.space_group_name_H-M   'P 1'
#
loop_
_entity.id
_entity.type
_entity.pdbx_description
1 polymer ?
#
loop_
_entity_poly.entity_id
_entity_poly.type
_entity_poly.pdbx_seq_one_letter_code
_entity_poly.pdbx_strand_id
1 'polypeptide(L)'
;MGEEKRAYDEWMRLYTCDDPYWEVPSRYMDRSRVGGQEKKLEKFDRLYPGCVDDLFDGLPTYYGVLCVSKNDSREAIEKAYERKKKCSVYPDDVIERAYEMLSDKKKRSAYNEIISTFQKVLMGFTAVDKREIAEDHDEWLEREKKRATMEYIMENHGAWLYLFSRGAPTFYELLGVNRAKQKKGKVRSKKKNVDPRLVEEICRILNNPQLRFEYDFMIDELSKIFAESPFVNELSQHLRGLGAVSRRKKTFLKGKDAAYLMVLKYYDYLERYEEIKTKYREWWEYTGNKTFYDVLNLDVASIPSDRREAEDVIRNAYKEKKRTEEINLAYSVLKNSRLRKDYNWLLKHEKWLKVMHELDIEEVDDAQINEVMEMADKCCAGNC
;
A
#
# COMPACT_ATOMS: atom_id res chain seq x y z
N MET A 1 2.48 1.99 -24.39
CA MET A 1 1.87 1.84 -23.06
C MET A 1 2.98 2.14 -22.05
N GLY A 2 2.83 3.16 -21.20
CA GLY A 2 3.88 3.60 -20.27
C GLY A 2 4.21 2.53 -19.23
N GLU A 3 5.39 2.63 -18.59
CA GLU A 3 5.82 1.73 -17.50
C GLU A 3 4.90 1.82 -16.29
N GLU A 4 4.48 3.03 -15.94
CA GLU A 4 3.60 3.31 -14.79
C GLU A 4 2.24 2.62 -14.97
N LYS A 5 1.66 2.72 -16.18
CA LYS A 5 0.39 2.06 -16.47
C LYS A 5 0.50 0.54 -16.37
N ARG A 6 1.62 -0.05 -16.82
CA ARG A 6 1.82 -1.50 -16.74
C ARG A 6 1.93 -1.95 -15.28
N ALA A 7 2.69 -1.24 -14.45
CA ALA A 7 2.81 -1.54 -13.02
C ALA A 7 1.44 -1.45 -12.31
N TYR A 8 0.66 -0.41 -12.60
CA TYR A 8 -0.70 -0.27 -12.08
C TYR A 8 -1.63 -1.39 -12.55
N ASP A 9 -1.66 -1.69 -13.86
CA ASP A 9 -2.50 -2.76 -14.41
C ASP A 9 -2.13 -4.14 -13.86
N GLU A 10 -0.83 -4.41 -13.63
CA GLU A 10 -0.35 -5.64 -12.99
C GLU A 10 -0.79 -5.74 -11.53
N TRP A 11 -0.70 -4.65 -10.76
CA TRP A 11 -1.24 -4.58 -9.41
C TRP A 11 -2.75 -4.86 -9.40
N MET A 12 -3.52 -4.14 -10.20
CA MET A 12 -4.97 -4.25 -10.20
C MET A 12 -5.46 -5.66 -10.54
N ARG A 13 -4.75 -6.40 -11.41
CA ARG A 13 -5.07 -7.80 -11.73
C ARG A 13 -4.90 -8.77 -10.56
N LEU A 14 -4.09 -8.42 -9.56
CA LEU A 14 -3.85 -9.28 -8.40
C LEU A 14 -4.90 -9.09 -7.30
N TYR A 15 -5.48 -7.90 -7.22
CA TYR A 15 -6.41 -7.49 -6.15
C TYR A 15 -7.84 -7.32 -6.62
N THR A 16 -8.09 -7.09 -7.91
CA THR A 16 -9.42 -6.83 -8.44
C THR A 16 -9.71 -7.70 -9.65
N CYS A 17 -10.97 -8.06 -9.77
CA CYS A 17 -11.48 -8.89 -10.85
C CYS A 17 -12.97 -8.62 -10.99
N ASP A 18 -13.49 -8.80 -12.19
CA ASP A 18 -14.92 -8.97 -12.38
C ASP A 18 -15.34 -10.33 -11.79
N ASP A 19 -16.62 -10.48 -11.45
CA ASP A 19 -17.17 -11.76 -11.02
C ASP A 19 -17.90 -12.46 -12.19
N PRO A 20 -17.23 -13.35 -12.94
CA PRO A 20 -17.86 -14.04 -14.07
C PRO A 20 -18.87 -15.09 -13.64
N TYR A 21 -19.02 -15.34 -12.33
CA TYR A 21 -19.94 -16.33 -11.78
C TYR A 21 -21.18 -15.70 -11.16
N TRP A 22 -21.24 -14.37 -11.14
CA TRP A 22 -22.42 -13.61 -10.79
C TRP A 22 -23.31 -13.40 -12.01
N GLU A 23 -24.47 -14.06 -12.02
CA GLU A 23 -25.46 -13.90 -13.09
C GLU A 23 -26.84 -13.67 -12.49
N VAL A 24 -27.36 -12.45 -12.63
CA VAL A 24 -28.72 -12.11 -12.22
C VAL A 24 -29.69 -12.51 -13.34
N PRO A 25 -30.56 -13.51 -13.13
CA PRO A 25 -31.42 -14.01 -14.19
C PRO A 25 -32.50 -12.99 -14.58
N SER A 26 -32.62 -12.70 -15.87
CA SER A 26 -33.68 -11.82 -16.40
C SER A 26 -35.08 -12.43 -16.28
N ARG A 27 -35.18 -13.76 -16.33
CA ARG A 27 -36.46 -14.49 -16.29
C ARG A 27 -37.07 -14.47 -14.88
N TYR A 28 -38.36 -14.16 -14.82
CA TYR A 28 -39.18 -14.37 -13.63
C TYR A 28 -39.82 -15.77 -13.62
N MET A 29 -39.85 -16.40 -12.45
CA MET A 29 -40.62 -17.61 -12.17
C MET A 29 -41.46 -17.39 -10.92
N ASP A 30 -42.68 -17.91 -10.91
CA ASP A 30 -43.52 -17.87 -9.72
C ASP A 30 -42.79 -18.52 -8.52
N ARG A 31 -42.90 -17.91 -7.34
CA ARG A 31 -42.18 -18.34 -6.13
C ARG A 31 -42.49 -19.78 -5.74
N SER A 32 -43.71 -20.25 -6.00
CA SER A 32 -44.12 -21.65 -5.78
C SER A 32 -43.29 -22.65 -6.59
N ARG A 33 -42.71 -22.23 -7.72
CA ARG A 33 -41.86 -23.07 -8.59
C ARG A 33 -40.40 -23.12 -8.14
N VAL A 34 -39.95 -22.18 -7.30
CA VAL A 34 -38.57 -22.16 -6.78
C VAL A 34 -38.46 -22.61 -5.32
N GLY A 35 -39.58 -22.84 -4.62
CA GLY A 35 -39.56 -23.25 -3.20
C GLY A 35 -38.78 -24.53 -2.89
N GLY A 36 -38.62 -25.44 -3.85
CA GLY A 36 -37.73 -26.60 -3.72
C GLY A 36 -36.24 -26.22 -3.67
N GLN A 37 -35.85 -25.15 -4.37
CA GLN A 37 -34.50 -24.59 -4.37
C GLN A 37 -34.25 -23.74 -3.11
N GLU A 38 -35.25 -22.99 -2.63
CA GLU A 38 -35.16 -22.26 -1.35
C GLU A 38 -34.84 -23.22 -0.20
N LYS A 39 -35.58 -24.33 -0.06
CA LYS A 39 -35.29 -25.38 0.94
C LYS A 39 -33.91 -26.03 0.78
N LYS A 40 -33.36 -26.02 -0.44
CA LYS A 40 -32.03 -26.57 -0.70
C LYS A 40 -30.95 -25.59 -0.25
N LEU A 41 -31.13 -24.28 -0.48
CA LEU A 41 -30.26 -23.25 0.07
C LEU A 41 -30.26 -23.27 1.60
N GLU A 42 -31.44 -23.38 2.24
CA GLU A 42 -31.51 -23.50 3.70
C GLU A 42 -30.70 -24.69 4.25
N LYS A 43 -30.64 -25.80 3.52
CA LYS A 43 -29.80 -26.96 3.89
C LYS A 43 -28.32 -26.66 3.72
N PHE A 44 -27.95 -25.96 2.64
CA PHE A 44 -26.56 -25.54 2.43
C PHE A 44 -26.11 -24.56 3.49
N ASP A 45 -26.95 -23.59 3.85
CA ASP A 45 -26.63 -22.61 4.89
C ASP A 45 -26.38 -23.26 6.26
N ARG A 46 -27.18 -24.27 6.62
CA ARG A 46 -26.92 -25.07 7.84
C ARG A 46 -25.59 -25.84 7.80
N LEU A 47 -25.15 -26.27 6.63
CA LEU A 47 -23.89 -27.02 6.45
C LEU A 47 -22.68 -26.11 6.30
N TYR A 48 -22.88 -24.91 5.75
CA TYR A 48 -21.87 -23.91 5.44
C TYR A 48 -22.40 -22.52 5.85
N PRO A 49 -22.46 -22.22 7.16
CA PRO A 49 -23.07 -20.99 7.66
C PRO A 49 -22.49 -19.74 7.01
N GLY A 50 -23.37 -18.81 6.65
CA GLY A 50 -23.02 -17.52 6.06
C GLY A 50 -22.76 -17.56 4.55
N CYS A 51 -22.48 -18.73 3.95
CA CYS A 51 -22.17 -18.80 2.51
C CYS A 51 -23.36 -18.43 1.61
N VAL A 52 -24.58 -18.64 2.09
CA VAL A 52 -25.80 -18.28 1.36
C VAL A 52 -26.16 -16.83 1.63
N ASP A 53 -26.05 -16.40 2.88
CA ASP A 53 -26.32 -15.01 3.29
C ASP A 53 -25.40 -14.03 2.56
N ASP A 54 -24.11 -14.36 2.43
CA ASP A 54 -23.15 -13.54 1.69
C ASP A 54 -23.66 -13.23 0.27
N LEU A 55 -24.26 -14.20 -0.43
CA LEU A 55 -24.82 -14.00 -1.77
C LEU A 55 -26.10 -13.14 -1.75
N PHE A 56 -26.94 -13.26 -0.72
CA PHE A 56 -28.14 -12.43 -0.58
C PHE A 56 -27.82 -10.98 -0.22
N ASP A 57 -26.71 -10.75 0.48
CA ASP A 57 -26.17 -9.43 0.80
C ASP A 57 -25.45 -8.77 -0.40
N GLY A 58 -25.51 -9.41 -1.58
CA GLY A 58 -24.88 -8.91 -2.79
C GLY A 58 -23.36 -9.08 -2.81
N LEU A 59 -22.73 -9.79 -1.86
CA LEU A 59 -21.28 -10.00 -1.93
C LEU A 59 -20.91 -10.74 -3.23
N PRO A 60 -19.76 -10.41 -3.83
CA PRO A 60 -19.21 -11.23 -4.89
C PRO A 60 -19.08 -12.68 -4.47
N THR A 61 -19.19 -13.59 -5.43
CA THR A 61 -18.92 -15.00 -5.19
C THR A 61 -17.51 -15.15 -4.63
N TYR A 62 -17.24 -16.23 -3.88
CA TYR A 62 -15.92 -16.47 -3.30
C TYR A 62 -14.79 -16.51 -4.33
N TYR A 63 -15.12 -16.82 -5.59
CA TYR A 63 -14.19 -16.70 -6.70
C TYR A 63 -13.84 -15.24 -7.01
N GLY A 64 -14.83 -14.34 -7.03
CA GLY A 64 -14.65 -12.90 -7.16
C GLY A 64 -13.98 -12.28 -5.93
N VAL A 65 -14.34 -12.70 -4.71
CA VAL A 65 -13.71 -12.25 -3.45
C VAL A 65 -12.20 -12.50 -3.49
N LEU A 66 -11.76 -13.71 -3.85
CA LEU A 66 -10.35 -14.06 -3.91
C LEU A 66 -9.67 -13.74 -5.26
N CYS A 67 -10.42 -13.36 -6.29
CA CYS A 67 -9.94 -13.22 -7.66
C CYS A 67 -9.22 -14.47 -8.20
N VAL A 68 -9.92 -15.60 -8.12
CA VAL A 68 -9.46 -16.91 -8.59
C VAL A 68 -10.49 -17.58 -9.50
N SER A 69 -10.01 -18.39 -10.42
CA SER A 69 -10.82 -19.22 -11.31
C SER A 69 -11.25 -20.52 -10.63
N LYS A 70 -12.36 -21.11 -11.11
CA LYS A 70 -12.80 -22.47 -10.75
C LYS A 70 -11.69 -23.53 -10.89
N ASN A 71 -10.78 -23.33 -11.85
CA ASN A 71 -9.72 -24.26 -12.20
C ASN A 71 -8.40 -24.01 -11.45
N ASP A 72 -8.32 -22.96 -10.64
CA ASP A 72 -7.08 -22.65 -9.93
C ASP A 72 -6.73 -23.71 -8.89
N SER A 73 -5.42 -23.96 -8.77
CA SER A 73 -4.86 -24.91 -7.82
C SER A 73 -5.05 -24.42 -6.39
N ARG A 74 -4.94 -25.32 -5.43
CA ARG A 74 -4.99 -24.95 -4.00
C ARG A 74 -3.92 -23.92 -3.63
N GLU A 75 -2.72 -24.06 -4.20
CA GLU A 75 -1.60 -23.15 -3.98
C GLU A 75 -1.87 -21.74 -4.53
N ALA A 76 -2.53 -21.64 -5.70
CA ALA A 76 -2.92 -20.34 -6.25
C ALA A 76 -3.98 -19.65 -5.38
N ILE A 77 -4.93 -20.41 -4.84
CA ILE A 77 -5.96 -19.92 -3.93
C ILE A 77 -5.36 -19.48 -2.60
N GLU A 78 -4.40 -20.22 -2.05
CA GLU A 78 -3.69 -19.85 -0.82
C GLU A 78 -2.92 -18.54 -1.00
N LYS A 79 -2.22 -18.36 -2.13
CA LYS A 79 -1.56 -17.09 -2.44
C LYS A 79 -2.55 -15.93 -2.58
N ALA A 80 -3.72 -16.18 -3.17
CA ALA A 80 -4.75 -15.17 -3.32
C ALA A 80 -5.35 -14.76 -1.96
N TYR A 81 -5.62 -15.74 -1.08
CA TYR A 81 -6.06 -15.52 0.29
C TYR A 81 -5.07 -14.65 1.08
N GLU A 82 -3.78 -14.99 1.06
CA GLU A 82 -2.74 -14.22 1.76
C GLU A 82 -2.60 -12.77 1.24
N ARG A 83 -2.91 -12.53 -0.04
CA ARG A 83 -2.99 -11.16 -0.59
C ARG A 83 -4.23 -10.44 -0.08
N LYS A 84 -5.40 -11.07 -0.14
CA LYS A 84 -6.68 -10.45 0.24
C LYS A 84 -6.75 -10.10 1.71
N LYS A 85 -6.14 -10.90 2.59
CA LYS A 85 -6.00 -10.54 4.02
C LYS A 85 -5.27 -9.23 4.28
N LYS A 86 -4.40 -8.80 3.37
CA LYS A 86 -3.64 -7.56 3.51
C LYS A 86 -4.35 -6.37 2.88
N CYS A 87 -5.04 -6.60 1.77
CA CYS A 87 -5.65 -5.56 0.96
C CYS A 87 -6.97 -6.07 0.38
N SER A 88 -8.07 -5.77 1.08
CA SER A 88 -9.45 -6.08 0.66
C SER A 88 -10.44 -5.25 1.47
N VAL A 89 -11.58 -4.88 0.88
CA VAL A 89 -12.73 -4.31 1.61
C VAL A 89 -13.65 -5.38 2.18
N TYR A 90 -13.57 -6.61 1.68
CA TYR A 90 -14.40 -7.70 2.16
C TYR A 90 -14.07 -8.01 3.62
N PRO A 91 -15.07 -8.32 4.46
CA PRO A 91 -14.84 -8.73 5.84
C PRO A 91 -13.88 -9.93 5.97
N ASP A 92 -13.06 -9.95 7.01
CA ASP A 92 -12.06 -11.01 7.24
C ASP A 92 -12.70 -12.41 7.27
N ASP A 93 -13.88 -12.53 7.88
CA ASP A 93 -14.64 -13.78 7.97
C ASP A 93 -15.16 -14.25 6.59
N VAL A 94 -15.51 -13.32 5.70
CA VAL A 94 -15.88 -13.64 4.30
C VAL A 94 -14.65 -14.15 3.55
N ILE A 95 -13.48 -13.50 3.71
CA ILE A 95 -12.22 -13.93 3.07
C ILE A 95 -11.80 -15.31 3.56
N GLU A 96 -11.92 -15.59 4.86
CA GLU A 96 -11.65 -16.89 5.47
C GLU A 96 -12.62 -17.97 4.95
N ARG A 97 -13.93 -17.69 4.93
CA ARG A 97 -14.93 -18.61 4.35
C ARG A 97 -14.65 -18.90 2.88
N ALA A 98 -14.29 -17.88 2.10
CA ALA A 98 -13.94 -18.05 0.69
C ALA A 98 -12.74 -18.99 0.52
N TYR A 99 -11.69 -18.79 1.32
CA TYR A 99 -10.52 -19.66 1.29
C TYR A 99 -10.87 -21.10 1.68
N GLU A 100 -11.63 -21.30 2.76
CA GLU A 100 -12.03 -22.62 3.21
C GLU A 100 -12.88 -23.37 2.18
N MET A 101 -13.85 -22.68 1.57
CA MET A 101 -14.76 -23.29 0.61
C MET A 101 -14.05 -23.61 -0.71
N LEU A 102 -13.12 -22.76 -1.13
CA LEU A 102 -12.43 -22.95 -2.40
C LEU A 102 -11.19 -23.85 -2.31
N SER A 103 -10.51 -23.94 -1.17
CA SER A 103 -9.29 -24.76 -1.02
C SER A 103 -9.55 -26.27 -0.96
N ASP A 104 -10.74 -26.70 -0.51
CA ASP A 104 -11.14 -28.11 -0.50
C ASP A 104 -12.02 -28.48 -1.72
N LYS A 105 -11.72 -29.59 -2.39
CA LYS A 105 -12.42 -29.98 -3.63
C LYS A 105 -13.91 -30.30 -3.40
N LYS A 106 -14.27 -30.92 -2.26
CA LYS A 106 -15.66 -31.26 -1.96
C LYS A 106 -16.45 -30.01 -1.60
N LYS A 107 -15.91 -29.16 -0.73
CA LYS A 107 -16.50 -27.85 -0.40
C LYS A 107 -16.64 -26.97 -1.64
N ARG A 108 -15.63 -26.92 -2.52
CA ARG A 108 -15.67 -26.16 -3.77
C ARG A 108 -16.79 -26.66 -4.69
N SER A 109 -16.99 -27.97 -4.77
CA SER A 109 -18.11 -28.55 -5.52
C SER A 109 -19.46 -28.16 -4.93
N ALA A 110 -19.59 -28.18 -3.60
CA ALA A 110 -20.81 -27.73 -2.92
C ALA A 110 -21.06 -26.23 -3.15
N TYR A 111 -20.03 -25.40 -3.11
CA TYR A 111 -20.15 -23.96 -3.37
C TYR A 111 -20.61 -23.65 -4.81
N ASN A 112 -20.10 -24.39 -5.80
CA ASN A 112 -20.59 -24.29 -7.17
C ASN A 112 -22.09 -24.63 -7.29
N GLU A 113 -22.56 -25.61 -6.51
CA GLU A 113 -23.96 -25.96 -6.44
C GLU A 113 -24.80 -24.91 -5.69
N ILE A 114 -24.24 -24.28 -4.64
CA ILE A 114 -24.83 -23.14 -3.94
C ILE A 114 -25.07 -21.99 -4.92
N ILE A 115 -24.04 -21.55 -5.66
CA ILE A 115 -24.18 -20.47 -6.68
C ILE A 115 -25.29 -20.80 -7.68
N SER A 116 -25.27 -22.02 -8.25
CA SER A 116 -26.28 -22.42 -9.24
C SER A 116 -27.69 -22.48 -8.65
N THR A 117 -27.82 -22.88 -7.38
CA THR A 117 -29.10 -22.95 -6.69
C THR A 117 -29.61 -21.55 -6.34
N PHE A 118 -28.72 -20.66 -5.90
CA PHE A 118 -29.00 -19.25 -5.62
C PHE A 118 -29.52 -18.53 -6.87
N GLN A 119 -28.86 -18.68 -8.01
CA GLN A 119 -29.32 -18.13 -9.28
C GLN A 119 -30.73 -18.62 -9.65
N LYS A 120 -31.11 -19.86 -9.33
CA LYS A 120 -32.48 -20.35 -9.55
C LYS A 120 -33.48 -19.73 -8.58
N VAL A 121 -33.09 -19.50 -7.32
CA VAL A 121 -33.92 -18.82 -6.34
C VAL A 121 -34.15 -17.36 -6.74
N LEU A 122 -33.13 -16.67 -7.25
CA LEU A 122 -33.26 -15.31 -7.78
C LEU A 122 -34.30 -15.22 -8.90
N MET A 123 -34.59 -16.29 -9.67
CA MET A 123 -35.68 -16.25 -10.66
C MET A 123 -37.05 -15.96 -10.01
N GLY A 124 -37.23 -16.29 -8.73
CA GLY A 124 -38.44 -15.99 -7.95
C GLY A 124 -38.55 -14.54 -7.45
N PHE A 125 -37.48 -13.76 -7.57
CA PHE A 125 -37.40 -12.40 -7.04
C PHE A 125 -38.07 -11.41 -7.99
N THR A 126 -38.57 -10.30 -7.44
CA THR A 126 -39.12 -9.23 -8.28
C THR A 126 -38.01 -8.53 -9.06
N ALA A 127 -38.38 -7.74 -10.07
CA ALA A 127 -37.41 -6.94 -10.81
C ALA A 127 -36.78 -5.82 -9.96
N VAL A 128 -37.39 -5.46 -8.83
CA VAL A 128 -36.82 -4.50 -7.88
C VAL A 128 -35.75 -5.20 -7.05
N ASP A 129 -36.09 -6.30 -6.37
CA ASP A 129 -35.13 -7.04 -5.52
C ASP A 129 -33.89 -7.51 -6.29
N LYS A 130 -34.08 -7.98 -7.54
CA LYS A 130 -32.95 -8.37 -8.41
C LYS A 130 -32.01 -7.21 -8.73
N ARG A 131 -32.54 -6.00 -8.85
CA ARG A 131 -31.77 -4.81 -9.15
C ARG A 131 -31.01 -4.34 -7.93
N GLU A 132 -31.65 -4.34 -6.76
CA GLU A 132 -31.01 -4.00 -5.49
C GLU A 132 -29.81 -4.92 -5.24
N ILE A 133 -30.00 -6.25 -5.34
CA ILE A 133 -28.90 -7.22 -5.18
C ILE A 133 -27.78 -7.03 -6.23
N ALA A 134 -28.12 -6.63 -7.45
CA ALA A 134 -27.12 -6.33 -8.48
C ALA A 134 -26.35 -5.03 -8.18
N GLU A 135 -27.05 -4.00 -7.70
CA GLU A 135 -26.48 -2.71 -7.30
C GLU A 135 -25.54 -2.89 -6.09
N ASP A 136 -25.93 -3.70 -5.09
CA ASP A 136 -25.08 -4.04 -3.94
C ASP A 136 -23.81 -4.78 -4.38
N HIS A 137 -23.94 -5.72 -5.32
CA HIS A 137 -22.80 -6.44 -5.89
C HIS A 137 -21.82 -5.53 -6.64
N ASP A 138 -22.35 -4.69 -7.53
CA ASP A 138 -21.53 -3.73 -8.27
C ASP A 138 -20.86 -2.74 -7.29
N GLU A 139 -21.56 -2.34 -6.22
CA GLU A 139 -20.99 -1.50 -5.18
C GLU A 139 -19.81 -2.17 -4.47
N TRP A 140 -19.92 -3.44 -4.10
CA TRP A 140 -18.82 -4.21 -3.50
C TRP A 140 -17.59 -4.26 -4.42
N LEU A 141 -17.78 -4.57 -5.71
CA LEU A 141 -16.69 -4.60 -6.68
C LEU A 141 -16.03 -3.23 -6.86
N GLU A 142 -16.82 -2.15 -6.91
CA GLU A 142 -16.30 -0.79 -7.02
C GLU A 142 -15.58 -0.33 -5.75
N ARG A 143 -16.06 -0.72 -4.56
CA ARG A 143 -15.37 -0.48 -3.27
C ARG A 143 -14.02 -1.20 -3.24
N GLU A 144 -13.98 -2.46 -3.69
CA GLU A 144 -12.73 -3.23 -3.77
C GLU A 144 -11.74 -2.60 -4.74
N LYS A 145 -12.19 -2.16 -5.92
CA LYS A 145 -11.36 -1.41 -6.87
C LYS A 145 -10.78 -0.16 -6.25
N LYS A 146 -11.59 0.63 -5.55
CA LYS A 146 -11.13 1.85 -4.86
C LYS A 146 -10.08 1.54 -3.79
N ARG A 147 -10.29 0.50 -2.98
CA ARG A 147 -9.30 0.08 -1.96
C ARG A 147 -7.99 -0.33 -2.62
N ALA A 148 -8.03 -1.19 -3.63
CA ALA A 148 -6.84 -1.63 -4.35
C ALA A 148 -6.09 -0.44 -5.01
N THR A 149 -6.80 0.51 -5.60
CA THR A 149 -6.19 1.75 -6.15
C THR A 149 -5.53 2.57 -5.05
N MET A 150 -6.19 2.75 -3.90
CA MET A 150 -5.63 3.52 -2.79
C MET A 150 -4.38 2.85 -2.21
N GLU A 151 -4.40 1.54 -2.01
CA GLU A 151 -3.24 0.78 -1.52
C GLU A 151 -2.06 0.84 -2.50
N TYR A 152 -2.32 0.78 -3.81
CA TYR A 152 -1.27 1.01 -4.82
C TYR A 152 -0.61 2.38 -4.65
N ILE A 153 -1.41 3.43 -4.49
CA ILE A 153 -0.91 4.80 -4.28
C ILE A 153 -0.15 4.90 -2.97
N MET A 154 -0.61 4.22 -1.90
CA MET A 154 0.09 4.16 -0.62
C MET A 154 1.47 3.52 -0.74
N GLU A 155 1.58 2.40 -1.45
CA GLU A 155 2.85 1.69 -1.61
C GLU A 155 3.82 2.37 -2.57
N ASN A 156 3.32 3.09 -3.60
CA ASN A 156 4.17 3.59 -4.69
C ASN A 156 4.34 5.12 -4.70
N HIS A 157 3.49 5.86 -3.97
CA HIS A 157 3.43 7.31 -3.98
C HIS A 157 3.28 7.91 -2.57
N GLY A 158 3.96 7.30 -1.59
CA GLY A 158 3.94 7.74 -0.18
C GLY A 158 4.26 9.22 0.00
N ALA A 159 5.15 9.79 -0.82
CA ALA A 159 5.46 11.22 -0.81
C ALA A 159 4.24 12.13 -1.03
N TRP A 160 3.32 11.73 -1.93
CA TRP A 160 2.12 12.51 -2.22
C TRP A 160 1.16 12.54 -1.03
N LEU A 161 1.01 11.39 -0.38
CA LEU A 161 0.19 11.22 0.82
C LEU A 161 0.77 11.96 2.01
N TYR A 162 2.09 11.88 2.19
CA TYR A 162 2.80 12.61 3.24
C TYR A 162 2.57 14.12 3.09
N LEU A 163 2.80 14.67 1.90
CA LEU A 163 2.57 16.09 1.63
C LEU A 163 1.11 16.48 1.84
N PHE A 164 0.16 15.69 1.33
CA PHE A 164 -1.27 15.98 1.47
C PHE A 164 -1.72 15.95 2.93
N SER A 165 -1.33 14.92 3.70
CA SER A 165 -1.72 14.74 5.10
C SER A 165 -1.19 15.85 6.02
N ARG A 166 -0.05 16.42 5.66
CA ARG A 166 0.55 17.58 6.32
C ARG A 166 -0.02 18.93 5.84
N GLY A 167 -0.97 18.91 4.90
CA GLY A 167 -1.67 20.10 4.43
C GLY A 167 -0.89 20.90 3.39
N ALA A 168 0.05 20.30 2.67
CA ALA A 168 0.70 20.97 1.54
C ALA A 168 -0.34 21.34 0.46
N PRO A 169 -0.16 22.45 -0.28
CA PRO A 169 -1.00 22.75 -1.42
C PRO A 169 -0.93 21.62 -2.46
N THR A 170 -2.05 21.35 -3.12
CA THR A 170 -2.09 20.39 -4.22
C THR A 170 -1.17 20.84 -5.36
N PHE A 171 -0.74 19.89 -6.19
CA PHE A 171 0.07 20.16 -7.37
C PHE A 171 -0.57 21.18 -8.31
N TYR A 172 -1.90 21.13 -8.45
CA TYR A 172 -2.65 22.12 -9.22
C TYR A 172 -2.59 23.52 -8.59
N GLU A 173 -2.69 23.64 -7.26
CA GLU A 173 -2.57 24.91 -6.55
C GLU A 173 -1.15 25.48 -6.62
N LEU A 174 -0.13 24.63 -6.49
CA LEU A 174 1.28 25.00 -6.68
C LEU A 174 1.49 25.56 -8.10
N LEU A 175 0.96 24.92 -9.13
CA LEU A 175 1.07 25.42 -10.50
C LEU A 175 0.12 26.60 -10.83
N GLY A 176 -0.83 26.94 -9.95
CA GLY A 176 -1.87 27.94 -10.23
C GLY A 176 -2.85 27.52 -11.33
N VAL A 177 -3.09 26.21 -11.47
CA VAL A 177 -3.94 25.62 -12.49
C VAL A 177 -5.26 25.16 -11.87
N ASN A 178 -6.39 25.44 -12.51
CA ASN A 178 -7.68 24.94 -12.05
C ASN A 178 -7.88 23.50 -12.56
N ARG A 179 -7.84 22.51 -11.64
CA ARG A 179 -8.03 21.08 -11.91
C ARG A 179 -9.32 20.80 -12.69
N ALA A 180 -10.45 21.35 -12.28
CA ALA A 180 -11.76 21.13 -12.91
C ALA A 180 -11.83 21.60 -14.37
N LYS A 181 -11.02 22.62 -14.73
CA LYS A 181 -10.91 23.13 -16.11
C LYS A 181 -9.88 22.36 -16.95
N GLN A 182 -9.07 21.52 -16.33
CA GLN A 182 -7.97 20.80 -16.96
C GLN A 182 -8.41 19.38 -17.30
N LYS A 183 -9.31 19.22 -18.27
CA LYS A 183 -9.82 17.87 -18.65
C LYS A 183 -8.93 17.16 -19.67
N LYS A 184 -8.17 17.90 -20.50
CA LYS A 184 -7.28 17.36 -21.55
C LYS A 184 -6.12 18.33 -21.81
N GLY A 185 -4.95 17.78 -22.15
CA GLY A 185 -3.79 18.55 -22.63
C GLY A 185 -2.68 18.74 -21.60
N LYS A 186 -1.55 19.29 -22.05
CA LYS A 186 -0.33 19.44 -21.25
C LYS A 186 -0.55 20.49 -20.15
N VAL A 187 -0.36 20.10 -18.89
CA VAL A 187 -0.31 20.99 -17.73
C VAL A 187 1.01 21.76 -17.76
N ARG A 188 0.92 23.08 -17.52
CA ARG A 188 2.05 24.00 -17.40
C ARG A 188 1.78 24.96 -16.24
N SER A 189 2.84 25.39 -15.56
CA SER A 189 2.72 26.41 -14.52
C SER A 189 2.18 27.72 -15.07
N LYS A 190 1.27 28.34 -14.31
CA LYS A 190 0.84 29.74 -14.49
C LYS A 190 1.50 30.68 -13.50
N LYS A 191 2.12 30.14 -12.44
CA LYS A 191 2.85 30.93 -11.45
C LYS A 191 4.32 31.04 -11.84
N LYS A 192 4.87 32.25 -11.69
CA LYS A 192 6.28 32.56 -11.97
C LYS A 192 7.20 32.45 -10.74
N ASN A 193 6.62 32.45 -9.54
CA ASN A 193 7.36 32.48 -8.27
C ASN A 193 7.40 31.10 -7.60
N VAL A 194 7.39 30.02 -8.39
CA VAL A 194 7.50 28.65 -7.88
C VAL A 194 8.86 28.12 -8.29
N ASP A 195 9.54 27.38 -7.42
CA ASP A 195 10.83 26.75 -7.75
C ASP A 195 10.72 25.99 -9.09
N PRO A 196 11.53 26.34 -10.12
CA PRO A 196 11.46 25.69 -11.43
C PRO A 196 11.65 24.17 -11.38
N ARG A 197 12.45 23.66 -10.45
CA ARG A 197 12.69 22.22 -10.25
C ARG A 197 11.43 21.53 -9.73
N LEU A 198 10.70 22.17 -8.82
CA LEU A 198 9.41 21.69 -8.34
C LEU A 198 8.36 21.74 -9.46
N VAL A 199 8.34 22.81 -10.26
CA VAL A 199 7.44 22.94 -11.41
C VAL A 199 7.68 21.80 -12.41
N GLU A 200 8.94 21.52 -12.72
CA GLU A 200 9.32 20.43 -13.63
C GLU A 200 8.81 19.08 -13.12
N GLU A 201 9.07 18.77 -11.85
CA GLU A 201 8.66 17.51 -11.23
C GLU A 201 7.14 17.34 -11.18
N ILE A 202 6.41 18.38 -10.77
CA ILE A 202 4.94 18.36 -10.78
C ILE A 202 4.41 18.23 -12.21
N CYS A 203 5.00 18.93 -13.18
CA CYS A 203 4.59 18.82 -14.57
C CYS A 203 4.89 17.43 -15.14
N ARG A 204 5.98 16.76 -14.72
CA ARG A 204 6.29 15.38 -15.09
C ARG A 204 5.17 14.44 -14.64
N ILE A 205 4.73 14.58 -13.39
CA ILE A 205 3.62 13.80 -12.82
C ILE A 205 2.30 14.09 -13.54
N LEU A 206 1.86 15.35 -13.57
CA LEU A 206 0.56 15.72 -14.12
C LEU A 206 0.44 15.59 -15.64
N ASN A 207 1.55 15.48 -16.36
CA ASN A 207 1.54 15.21 -17.81
C ASN A 207 1.65 13.72 -18.15
N ASN A 208 1.96 12.85 -17.18
CA ASN A 208 1.81 11.41 -17.34
C ASN A 208 0.34 11.04 -17.06
N PRO A 209 -0.40 10.45 -18.02
CA PRO A 209 -1.81 10.12 -17.83
C PRO A 209 -2.10 9.20 -16.65
N GLN A 210 -1.21 8.24 -16.37
CA GLN A 210 -1.38 7.27 -15.28
C GLN A 210 -1.14 7.94 -13.92
N LEU A 211 0.02 8.58 -13.75
CA LEU A 211 0.35 9.29 -12.50
C LEU A 211 -0.66 10.40 -12.20
N ARG A 212 -1.16 11.08 -13.23
CA ARG A 212 -2.21 12.07 -13.08
C ARG A 212 -3.52 11.44 -12.59
N PHE A 213 -3.92 10.29 -13.14
CA PHE A 213 -5.10 9.56 -12.69
C PHE A 213 -4.97 9.17 -11.21
N GLU A 214 -3.83 8.59 -10.82
CA GLU A 214 -3.54 8.19 -9.44
C GLU A 214 -3.57 9.40 -8.48
N TYR A 215 -2.92 10.50 -8.85
CA TYR A 215 -2.90 11.72 -8.05
C TYR A 215 -4.29 12.36 -7.91
N ASP A 216 -5.04 12.42 -9.01
CA ASP A 216 -6.42 12.93 -9.03
C ASP A 216 -7.34 12.06 -8.15
N PHE A 217 -7.22 10.73 -8.25
CA PHE A 217 -7.95 9.77 -7.41
C PHE A 217 -7.64 9.98 -5.93
N MET A 218 -6.35 10.08 -5.57
CA MET A 218 -5.91 10.31 -4.19
C MET A 218 -6.53 11.58 -3.60
N ILE A 219 -6.50 12.70 -4.34
CA ILE A 219 -7.09 13.96 -3.86
C ILE A 219 -8.59 13.79 -3.61
N ASP A 220 -9.31 13.14 -4.52
CA ASP A 220 -10.76 12.98 -4.43
C ASP A 220 -11.16 12.10 -3.24
N GLU A 221 -10.47 10.98 -3.04
CA GLU A 221 -10.77 10.07 -1.93
C GLU A 221 -10.36 10.66 -0.57
N LEU A 222 -9.14 11.21 -0.46
CA LEU A 222 -8.71 11.83 0.79
C LEU A 222 -9.57 13.03 1.16
N SER A 223 -10.01 13.84 0.20
CA SER A 223 -10.89 14.98 0.49
C SER A 223 -12.23 14.55 1.11
N LYS A 224 -12.75 13.38 0.74
CA LYS A 224 -13.95 12.78 1.39
C LYS A 224 -13.62 12.26 2.79
N ILE A 225 -12.49 11.56 2.95
CA ILE A 225 -12.07 10.95 4.23
C ILE A 225 -11.85 12.02 5.30
N PHE A 226 -11.15 13.10 4.98
CA PHE A 226 -10.89 14.21 5.91
C PHE A 226 -12.14 15.06 6.21
N ALA A 227 -13.21 14.90 5.43
CA ALA A 227 -14.48 15.57 5.68
C ALA A 227 -15.41 14.76 6.61
N GLU A 228 -15.41 13.41 6.56
CA GLU A 228 -16.53 12.63 7.11
C GLU A 228 -16.23 11.31 7.86
N SER A 229 -15.01 10.74 7.93
CA SER A 229 -14.89 9.27 8.19
C SER A 229 -13.93 8.76 9.31
N PRO A 230 -14.24 7.61 9.97
CA PRO A 230 -13.36 6.83 10.86
C PRO A 230 -12.07 6.24 10.23
N PHE A 231 -11.98 6.19 8.90
CA PHE A 231 -10.80 5.70 8.15
C PHE A 231 -9.52 6.52 8.43
N VAL A 232 -9.70 7.73 8.98
CA VAL A 232 -8.62 8.54 9.53
C VAL A 232 -7.77 7.76 10.52
N ASN A 233 -8.31 6.83 11.31
CA ASN A 233 -7.51 6.11 12.30
C ASN A 233 -6.55 5.08 11.69
N GLU A 234 -6.93 4.40 10.61
CA GLU A 234 -6.10 3.41 9.90
C GLU A 234 -5.04 4.11 9.03
N LEU A 235 -5.46 5.14 8.27
CA LEU A 235 -4.54 6.03 7.55
C LEU A 235 -3.58 6.73 8.54
N SER A 236 -4.08 7.19 9.69
CA SER A 236 -3.23 7.76 10.75
C SER A 236 -2.39 6.70 11.45
N GLN A 237 -2.72 5.41 11.42
CA GLN A 237 -1.86 4.35 11.99
C GLN A 237 -0.69 4.06 11.06
N HIS A 238 -0.93 3.98 9.75
CA HIS A 238 0.13 3.93 8.74
C HIS A 238 1.01 5.20 8.80
N LEU A 239 0.39 6.36 8.97
CA LEU A 239 1.10 7.65 9.13
C LEU A 239 1.63 7.90 10.56
N ARG A 240 1.30 7.09 11.58
CA ARG A 240 1.68 7.32 13.00
C ARG A 240 3.17 7.05 13.24
N GLY A 241 3.81 6.28 12.38
CA GLY A 241 5.27 6.16 12.36
C GLY A 241 5.98 7.46 11.97
N LEU A 242 5.25 8.47 11.45
CA LEU A 242 5.79 9.66 10.79
C LEU A 242 5.46 10.97 11.54
N GLY A 243 5.22 10.89 12.85
CA GLY A 243 4.86 12.03 13.72
C GLY A 243 3.36 12.23 13.88
N ALA A 244 2.94 12.81 15.01
CA ALA A 244 1.54 12.91 15.41
C ALA A 244 0.67 13.62 14.35
N VAL A 245 -0.20 12.85 13.67
CA VAL A 245 -1.25 13.38 12.80
C VAL A 245 -2.24 14.16 13.69
N SER A 246 -2.10 15.48 13.69
CA SER A 246 -3.03 16.34 14.42
C SER A 246 -4.38 16.33 13.71
N ARG A 247 -5.45 15.94 14.42
CA ARG A 247 -6.87 16.06 13.98
C ARG A 247 -7.32 17.50 13.72
N ARG A 248 -6.42 18.49 13.73
CA ARG A 248 -6.76 19.89 13.53
C ARG A 248 -7.01 20.14 12.03
N LYS A 249 -8.13 20.80 11.74
CA LYS A 249 -8.47 21.46 10.47
C LYS A 249 -7.19 21.85 9.73
N LYS A 250 -7.00 21.34 8.50
CA LYS A 250 -5.92 21.68 7.54
C LYS A 250 -5.26 23.03 7.88
N THR A 251 -4.32 23.03 8.81
CA THR A 251 -3.35 24.10 8.93
C THR A 251 -2.38 23.77 7.83
N PHE A 252 -2.53 24.48 6.71
CA PHE A 252 -1.69 24.27 5.54
C PHE A 252 -0.24 24.29 5.98
N LEU A 253 0.51 23.25 5.61
CA LEU A 253 1.96 23.25 5.67
C LEU A 253 2.41 24.54 4.99
N LYS A 254 2.94 25.50 5.76
CA LYS A 254 3.58 26.70 5.21
C LYS A 254 5.01 26.39 4.74
N GLY A 255 5.26 25.15 4.34
CA GLY A 255 6.54 24.72 3.79
C GLY A 255 6.88 25.50 2.52
N LYS A 256 8.17 25.64 2.26
CA LYS A 256 8.70 26.26 1.05
C LYS A 256 8.75 25.25 -0.10
N ASP A 257 8.76 25.74 -1.33
CA ASP A 257 8.79 24.89 -2.54
C ASP A 257 9.95 23.88 -2.52
N ALA A 258 11.13 24.29 -2.03
CA ALA A 258 12.29 23.42 -1.90
C ALA A 258 12.02 22.21 -0.99
N ALA A 259 11.26 22.40 0.10
CA ALA A 259 10.92 21.31 1.00
C ALA A 259 9.95 20.32 0.35
N TYR A 260 8.96 20.81 -0.40
CA TYR A 260 8.06 19.95 -1.15
C TYR A 260 8.83 19.12 -2.18
N LEU A 261 9.76 19.73 -2.90
CA LEU A 261 10.62 19.03 -3.85
C LEU A 261 11.51 17.98 -3.18
N MET A 262 12.12 18.30 -2.04
CA MET A 262 12.94 17.37 -1.27
C MET A 262 12.13 16.12 -0.87
N VAL A 263 10.91 16.32 -0.36
CA VAL A 263 10.01 15.20 -0.01
C VAL A 263 9.66 14.38 -1.25
N LEU A 264 9.27 15.02 -2.36
CA LEU A 264 8.93 14.29 -3.59
C LEU A 264 10.07 13.41 -4.11
N LYS A 265 11.31 13.82 -3.91
CA LYS A 265 12.49 13.07 -4.38
C LYS A 265 12.97 11.99 -3.42
N TYR A 266 12.89 12.25 -2.12
CA TYR A 266 13.64 11.48 -1.11
C TYR A 266 12.76 10.82 -0.04
N TYR A 267 11.44 10.91 -0.16
CA TYR A 267 10.52 10.31 0.80
C TYR A 267 10.80 8.83 1.07
N ASP A 268 10.99 8.01 0.03
CA ASP A 268 11.21 6.55 0.20
C ASP A 268 12.46 6.23 1.04
N TYR A 269 13.48 7.10 0.98
CA TYR A 269 14.66 6.97 1.83
C TYR A 269 14.35 7.37 3.28
N LEU A 270 13.55 8.43 3.48
CA LEU A 270 13.11 8.84 4.81
C LEU A 270 12.21 7.75 5.44
N GLU A 271 11.29 7.17 4.68
CA GLU A 271 10.42 6.09 5.14
C GLU A 271 11.24 4.87 5.56
N ARG A 272 12.17 4.41 4.71
CA ARG A 272 13.07 3.30 5.07
C ARG A 272 13.93 3.61 6.28
N TYR A 273 14.38 4.85 6.44
CA TYR A 273 15.13 5.29 7.62
C TYR A 273 14.29 5.13 8.90
N GLU A 274 13.02 5.56 8.87
CA GLU A 274 12.11 5.46 10.01
C GLU A 274 11.74 4.01 10.34
N GLU A 275 11.56 3.16 9.33
CA GLU A 275 11.35 1.73 9.53
C GLU A 275 12.53 1.06 10.24
N ILE A 276 13.76 1.31 9.77
CA ILE A 276 14.98 0.81 10.39
C ILE A 276 15.08 1.33 11.82
N LYS A 277 14.85 2.64 12.00
CA LYS A 277 14.97 3.31 13.31
C LYS A 277 13.97 2.77 14.33
N THR A 278 12.74 2.51 13.89
CA THR A 278 11.66 1.98 14.74
C THR A 278 11.89 0.51 15.08
N LYS A 279 12.26 -0.30 14.08
CA LYS A 279 12.42 -1.75 14.22
C LYS A 279 13.67 -2.15 14.99
N TYR A 280 14.73 -1.36 14.87
CA TYR A 280 16.05 -1.64 15.45
C TYR A 280 16.47 -0.52 16.40
N ARG A 281 15.59 -0.16 17.33
CA ARG A 281 15.79 0.97 18.24
C ARG A 281 17.09 0.81 19.06
N GLU A 282 17.41 -0.41 19.43
CA GLU A 282 18.60 -0.78 20.19
C GLU A 282 19.90 -0.48 19.46
N TRP A 283 19.90 -0.32 18.12
CA TRP A 283 21.13 0.04 17.39
C TRP A 283 21.64 1.40 17.83
N TRP A 284 20.73 2.36 18.02
CA TRP A 284 21.04 3.75 18.36
C TRP A 284 21.63 3.96 19.75
N GLU A 285 21.50 2.98 20.65
CA GLU A 285 22.14 3.02 21.97
C GLU A 285 23.65 2.81 21.86
N TYR A 286 24.10 2.14 20.80
CA TYR A 286 25.48 1.70 20.62
C TYR A 286 26.16 2.26 19.36
N THR A 287 25.42 2.95 18.49
CA THR A 287 25.94 3.61 17.29
C THR A 287 25.89 5.14 17.41
N GLY A 288 26.79 5.83 16.72
CA GLY A 288 26.85 7.30 16.69
C GLY A 288 28.25 7.80 16.37
N ASN A 289 29.17 7.69 17.32
CA ASN A 289 30.60 8.01 17.11
C ASN A 289 31.42 6.81 16.62
N LYS A 290 30.80 5.62 16.62
CA LYS A 290 31.37 4.34 16.18
C LYS A 290 30.29 3.54 15.47
N THR A 291 30.71 2.69 14.56
CA THR A 291 29.88 1.71 13.85
C THR A 291 30.03 0.33 14.47
N PHE A 292 29.12 -0.60 14.17
CA PHE A 292 29.28 -2.00 14.57
C PHE A 292 30.51 -2.67 13.95
N TYR A 293 30.98 -2.15 12.82
CA TYR A 293 32.25 -2.55 12.24
C TYR A 293 33.42 -2.14 13.14
N ASP A 294 33.42 -0.90 13.64
CA ASP A 294 34.41 -0.42 14.60
C ASP A 294 34.39 -1.22 15.91
N VAL A 295 33.20 -1.58 16.41
CA VAL A 295 33.04 -2.42 17.62
C VAL A 295 33.76 -3.76 17.47
N LEU A 296 33.68 -4.37 16.29
CA LEU A 296 34.34 -5.64 15.98
C LEU A 296 35.76 -5.48 15.40
N ASN A 297 36.28 -4.25 15.25
CA ASN A 297 37.52 -3.94 14.54
C ASN A 297 37.57 -4.52 13.12
N LEU A 298 36.47 -4.41 12.38
CA LEU A 298 36.35 -4.87 11.01
C LEU A 298 36.36 -3.67 10.05
N ASP A 299 37.04 -3.81 8.92
CA ASP A 299 36.87 -2.90 7.79
C ASP A 299 35.69 -3.36 6.93
N VAL A 300 34.76 -2.47 6.62
CA VAL A 300 33.60 -2.74 5.75
C VAL A 300 34.05 -3.27 4.39
N ALA A 301 35.15 -2.73 3.84
CA ALA A 301 35.68 -3.13 2.55
C ALA A 301 36.26 -4.56 2.54
N SER A 302 36.63 -5.08 3.72
CA SER A 302 37.17 -6.43 3.87
C SER A 302 36.10 -7.54 3.94
N ILE A 303 34.81 -7.18 3.97
CA ILE A 303 33.71 -8.15 4.10
C ILE A 303 33.35 -8.71 2.72
N PRO A 304 33.50 -10.03 2.50
CA PRO A 304 33.12 -10.67 1.24
C PRO A 304 31.64 -10.49 0.92
N SER A 305 31.31 -10.48 -0.37
CA SER A 305 29.91 -10.50 -0.82
C SER A 305 29.26 -11.87 -0.60
N ASP A 306 30.05 -12.95 -0.58
CA ASP A 306 29.53 -14.28 -0.26
C ASP A 306 29.04 -14.33 1.19
N ARG A 307 27.85 -14.89 1.37
CA ARG A 307 27.18 -14.91 2.66
C ARG A 307 27.97 -15.71 3.70
N ARG A 308 28.46 -16.89 3.34
CA ARG A 308 29.12 -17.81 4.28
C ARG A 308 30.50 -17.27 4.66
N GLU A 309 31.24 -16.78 3.67
CA GLU A 309 32.56 -16.17 3.90
C GLU A 309 32.46 -14.93 4.80
N ALA A 310 31.48 -14.05 4.55
CA ALA A 310 31.23 -12.90 5.43
C ALA A 310 30.89 -13.33 6.86
N GLU A 311 30.03 -14.34 7.03
CA GLU A 311 29.68 -14.88 8.35
C GLU A 311 30.90 -15.43 9.10
N ASP A 312 31.85 -16.05 8.41
CA ASP A 312 33.06 -16.62 9.01
C ASP A 312 34.07 -15.54 9.42
N VAL A 313 34.28 -14.52 8.57
CA VAL A 313 35.11 -13.34 8.90
C VAL A 313 34.58 -12.66 10.17
N ILE A 314 33.27 -12.39 10.21
CA ILE A 314 32.62 -11.73 11.35
C ILE A 314 32.68 -12.59 12.62
N ARG A 315 32.49 -13.91 12.48
CA ARG A 315 32.59 -14.85 13.60
C ARG A 315 33.99 -14.89 14.19
N ASN A 316 35.03 -14.86 13.35
CA ASN A 316 36.41 -14.87 13.82
C ASN A 316 36.75 -13.58 14.56
N ALA A 317 36.38 -12.41 14.03
CA ALA A 317 36.55 -11.13 14.73
C ALA A 317 35.81 -11.08 16.08
N TYR A 318 34.62 -11.70 16.14
CA TYR A 318 33.85 -11.80 17.39
C TYR A 318 34.50 -12.73 18.43
N LYS A 319 35.14 -13.85 18.04
CA LYS A 319 35.70 -14.85 18.99
C LYS A 319 36.68 -14.24 20.00
N GLU A 320 37.48 -13.29 19.57
CA GLU A 320 38.56 -12.70 20.36
C GLU A 320 38.09 -11.53 21.25
N LYS A 321 36.83 -11.11 21.13
CA LYS A 321 36.26 -9.97 21.84
C LYS A 321 35.59 -10.39 23.15
N LYS A 322 35.74 -9.55 24.19
CA LYS A 322 35.00 -9.72 25.46
C LYS A 322 33.50 -9.57 25.21
N ARG A 323 32.69 -10.51 25.72
CA ARG A 323 31.23 -10.49 25.55
C ARG A 323 30.62 -9.34 26.37
N THR A 324 30.15 -8.32 25.67
CA THR A 324 29.32 -7.24 26.20
C THR A 324 28.04 -7.16 25.38
N GLU A 325 27.01 -6.48 25.88
CA GLU A 325 25.76 -6.28 25.15
C GLU A 325 26.01 -5.64 23.78
N GLU A 326 26.85 -4.60 23.74
CA GLU A 326 27.31 -3.94 22.52
C GLU A 326 27.99 -4.90 21.53
N ILE A 327 28.96 -5.70 21.98
CA ILE A 327 29.73 -6.61 21.11
C ILE A 327 28.84 -7.75 20.59
N ASN A 328 27.92 -8.23 21.43
CA ASN A 328 26.96 -9.26 21.04
C ASN A 328 25.95 -8.74 20.01
N LEU A 329 25.49 -7.49 20.17
CA LEU A 329 24.62 -6.82 19.21
C LEU A 329 25.33 -6.58 17.87
N ALA A 330 26.54 -6.02 17.89
CA ALA A 330 27.34 -5.81 16.69
C ALA A 330 27.53 -7.11 15.90
N TYR A 331 27.84 -8.21 16.60
CA TYR A 331 27.95 -9.53 15.99
C TYR A 331 26.63 -10.06 15.42
N SER A 332 25.52 -9.96 16.16
CA SER A 332 24.23 -10.47 15.71
C SER A 332 23.72 -9.75 14.46
N VAL A 333 23.90 -8.42 14.41
CA VAL A 333 23.56 -7.55 13.29
C VAL A 333 24.43 -7.86 12.09
N LEU A 334 25.77 -7.82 12.25
CA LEU A 334 26.67 -7.98 11.12
C LEU A 334 26.67 -9.41 10.56
N LYS A 335 26.54 -10.44 11.40
CA LYS A 335 26.52 -11.83 10.92
C LYS A 335 25.29 -12.12 10.05
N ASN A 336 24.13 -11.58 10.41
CA ASN A 336 22.90 -11.81 9.65
C ASN A 336 22.90 -10.99 8.35
N SER A 337 22.88 -11.65 7.19
CA SER A 337 22.96 -10.96 5.90
C SER A 337 21.83 -9.96 5.63
N ARG A 338 20.63 -10.20 6.18
CA ARG A 338 19.51 -9.25 6.04
C ARG A 338 19.74 -8.01 6.90
N LEU A 339 20.07 -8.20 8.18
CA LEU A 339 20.34 -7.08 9.11
C LEU A 339 21.57 -6.27 8.68
N ARG A 340 22.64 -6.94 8.24
CA ARG A 340 23.83 -6.29 7.69
C ARG A 340 23.50 -5.44 6.46
N LYS A 341 22.60 -5.91 5.57
CA LYS A 341 22.20 -5.13 4.39
C LYS A 341 21.49 -3.83 4.80
N ASP A 342 20.59 -3.89 5.78
CA ASP A 342 19.90 -2.70 6.29
C ASP A 342 20.85 -1.76 7.02
N TYR A 343 21.77 -2.31 7.83
CA TYR A 343 22.79 -1.53 8.51
C TYR A 343 23.75 -0.83 7.54
N ASN A 344 24.22 -1.52 6.50
CA ASN A 344 25.10 -0.93 5.47
C ASN A 344 24.38 0.15 4.67
N TRP A 345 23.09 -0.07 4.38
CA TRP A 345 22.28 0.96 3.74
C TRP A 345 22.14 2.20 4.64
N LEU A 346 21.92 1.99 5.95
CA LEU A 346 21.85 3.08 6.93
C LEU A 346 23.16 3.87 6.93
N LEU A 347 24.31 3.23 7.11
CA LEU A 347 25.62 3.89 7.14
C LEU A 347 25.88 4.74 5.88
N LYS A 348 25.43 4.26 4.71
CA LYS A 348 25.60 4.99 3.44
C LYS A 348 24.79 6.30 3.37
N HIS A 349 23.62 6.36 4.02
CA HIS A 349 22.67 7.48 3.85
C HIS A 349 22.41 8.27 5.14
N GLU A 350 22.89 7.79 6.30
CA GLU A 350 22.56 8.31 7.62
C GLU A 350 22.78 9.83 7.75
N LYS A 351 23.89 10.35 7.20
CA LYS A 351 24.27 11.75 7.39
C LYS A 351 23.20 12.73 6.91
N TRP A 352 22.73 12.58 5.68
CA TRP A 352 21.73 13.49 5.12
C TRP A 352 20.31 13.13 5.58
N LEU A 353 20.03 11.85 5.82
CA LEU A 353 18.74 11.39 6.33
C LEU A 353 18.47 11.87 7.75
N LYS A 354 19.49 11.89 8.61
CA LYS A 354 19.38 12.44 9.96
C LYS A 354 19.02 13.92 9.91
N VAL A 355 19.71 14.68 9.06
CA VAL A 355 19.39 16.11 8.88
C VAL A 355 17.96 16.25 8.38
N MET A 356 17.58 15.55 7.30
CA MET A 356 16.23 15.59 6.73
C MET A 356 15.14 15.22 7.76
N HIS A 357 15.37 14.19 8.58
CA HIS A 357 14.46 13.75 9.64
C HIS A 357 14.31 14.81 10.74
N GLU A 358 15.39 15.52 11.09
CA GLU A 358 15.39 16.55 12.13
C GLU A 358 14.88 17.92 11.65
N LEU A 359 14.70 18.11 10.33
CA LEU A 359 14.20 19.37 9.78
C LEU A 359 12.74 19.61 10.15
N ASP A 360 12.48 20.78 10.73
CA ASP A 360 11.15 21.35 10.71
C ASP A 360 10.90 22.02 9.35
N ILE A 361 10.12 21.36 8.50
CA ILE A 361 9.77 21.81 7.15
C ILE A 361 9.10 23.20 7.13
N GLU A 362 8.49 23.63 8.24
CA GLU A 362 7.85 24.95 8.35
C GLU A 362 8.84 26.08 8.68
N GLU A 363 9.94 25.76 9.36
CA GLU A 363 10.88 26.77 9.90
C GLU A 363 12.22 26.80 9.15
N VAL A 364 12.59 25.72 8.47
CA VAL A 364 13.87 25.59 7.76
C VAL A 364 14.01 26.58 6.59
N ASP A 365 15.22 27.08 6.36
CA ASP A 365 15.53 27.92 5.21
C ASP A 365 15.85 27.12 3.92
N ASP A 366 15.73 27.79 2.77
CA ASP A 366 15.96 27.14 1.48
C ASP A 366 17.43 26.72 1.30
N ALA A 367 18.38 27.39 1.96
CA ALA A 367 19.79 27.06 1.84
C ALA A 367 20.08 25.72 2.50
N GLN A 368 19.55 25.50 3.71
CA GLN A 368 19.65 24.24 4.44
C GLN A 368 18.96 23.10 3.68
N ILE A 369 17.76 23.32 3.12
CA ILE A 369 17.09 22.29 2.31
C ILE A 369 17.94 21.93 1.09
N ASN A 370 18.46 22.92 0.37
CA ASN A 370 19.29 22.68 -0.82
C ASN A 370 20.59 21.93 -0.47
N GLU A 371 21.23 22.25 0.66
CA GLU A 371 22.42 21.52 1.13
C GLU A 371 22.10 20.04 1.38
N VAL A 372 20.98 19.73 2.05
CA VAL A 372 20.52 18.35 2.27
C VAL A 372 20.26 17.64 0.94
N MET A 373 19.57 18.30 0.01
CA MET A 373 19.31 17.73 -1.31
C MET A 373 20.60 17.45 -2.09
N GLU A 374 21.60 18.34 -2.02
CA GLU A 374 22.90 18.13 -2.66
C GLU A 374 23.68 16.95 -2.04
N MET A 375 23.61 16.79 -0.71
CA MET A 375 24.18 15.61 -0.04
C MET A 375 23.48 14.33 -0.50
N ALA A 376 22.15 14.34 -0.60
CA ALA A 376 21.37 13.21 -1.07
C ALA A 376 21.71 12.85 -2.53
N ASP A 377 21.71 13.83 -3.44
CA ASP A 377 22.05 13.64 -4.86
C ASP A 377 23.46 13.02 -5.03
N LYS A 378 24.46 13.49 -4.26
CA LYS A 378 25.83 12.92 -4.28
C LYS A 378 25.85 11.46 -3.82
N CYS A 379 25.13 11.13 -2.74
CA CYS A 379 25.07 9.75 -2.22
C CYS A 379 24.32 8.80 -3.15
N CYS A 380 23.24 9.26 -3.77
CA CYS A 380 22.48 8.48 -4.74
C CYS A 380 23.27 8.22 -6.03
N ALA A 381 24.12 9.16 -6.44
CA ALA A 381 25.02 9.02 -7.59
C ALA A 381 26.25 8.12 -7.33
N GLY A 382 26.43 7.61 -6.10
CA GLY A 382 27.59 6.77 -5.73
C GLY A 382 28.86 7.56 -5.40
N ASN A 383 28.73 8.86 -5.12
CA ASN A 383 29.84 9.75 -4.75
C ASN A 383 29.84 10.09 -3.24
N CYS A 384 29.37 9.13 -2.44
CA CYS A 384 29.54 9.05 -0.99
C CYS A 384 30.40 7.81 -0.70
#